data_AF-A0A9P8KX62-F1
#
_entry.id   AF-A0A9P8KX62-F1
#
_cell.length_a   1.000
_cell.length_b   1.000
_cell.length_c   1.000
_cell.angle_alpha   90.00
_cell.angle_beta   90.00
_cell.angle_gamma   90.00
#
_symmetry.space_group_name_H-M   'P 1'
#
loop_
_entity.id
_entity.type
_entity.pdbx_description
1 polymer ?
#
loop_
_entity_poly.entity_id
_entity_poly.type
_entity_poly.pdbx_seq_one_letter_code
_entity_poly.pdbx_strand_id
1 'polypeptide(L)'
;STTIHHPFILSDLKAVALRLLDDILGNRLIGAQSLPYQAAVEAHGSANAIVDMLFATIRPEIIELRGKIVSTAALTCINLRQSKDSHWSSPVGYASFVTDARNSKYV
;
A
#
# COMPACT_ATOMS: atom_id res chain seq x y z
N SER A 1 -11.31 25.93 -6.84
CA SER A 1 -10.11 25.45 -7.52
C SER A 1 -10.31 24.03 -7.96
N THR A 2 -10.18 23.76 -9.25
CA THR A 2 -10.26 22.42 -9.83
C THR A 2 -8.85 21.86 -9.85
N THR A 3 -8.48 21.01 -8.90
CA THR A 3 -7.15 20.41 -8.88
C THR A 3 -7.06 19.40 -10.03
N ILE A 4 -6.05 19.58 -10.88
CA ILE A 4 -5.77 18.68 -12.00
C ILE A 4 -4.89 17.57 -11.44
N HIS A 5 -5.48 16.41 -11.17
CA HIS A 5 -4.72 15.23 -10.77
C HIS A 5 -3.98 14.64 -11.96
N HIS A 6 -2.69 14.40 -11.81
CA HIS A 6 -1.95 13.67 -12.82
C HIS A 6 -2.23 12.17 -12.68
N PRO A 7 -2.71 11.51 -13.74
CA PRO A 7 -2.78 10.06 -13.76
C PRO A 7 -1.41 9.46 -13.41
N PHE A 8 -1.40 8.45 -12.55
CA PHE A 8 -0.17 7.72 -12.21
C PHE A 8 -0.32 6.24 -12.55
N ILE A 9 0.81 5.57 -12.77
CA ILE A 9 0.85 4.13 -13.01
C ILE A 9 1.02 3.44 -11.67
N LEU A 10 0.08 2.56 -11.31
CA LEU A 10 0.23 1.77 -10.08
C LEU A 10 1.37 0.77 -10.28
N SER A 11 2.40 0.91 -9.44
CA SER A 11 3.58 0.05 -9.46
C SER A 11 3.24 -1.39 -9.05
N ASP A 12 4.14 -2.33 -9.35
CA ASP A 12 4.06 -3.68 -8.81
C ASP A 12 4.20 -3.65 -7.28
N LEU A 13 3.08 -3.78 -6.59
CA LEU A 13 3.00 -3.72 -5.13
C LEU A 13 3.82 -4.85 -4.46
N LYS A 14 3.99 -6.03 -5.09
CA LYS A 14 4.85 -7.09 -4.54
C LYS A 14 6.31 -6.67 -4.55
N ALA A 15 6.76 -6.12 -5.68
CA ALA A 15 8.12 -5.63 -5.83
C ALA A 15 8.42 -4.43 -4.90
N VAL A 16 7.42 -3.56 -4.67
CA VAL A 16 7.53 -2.48 -3.67
C VAL A 16 7.65 -3.05 -2.26
N ALA A 17 6.80 -4.02 -1.88
CA ALA A 17 6.82 -4.61 -0.55
C ALA A 17 8.12 -5.39 -0.26
N LEU A 18 8.65 -6.12 -1.24
CA LEU A 18 9.94 -6.81 -1.10
C LEU A 18 11.08 -5.83 -0.87
N ARG A 19 11.16 -4.75 -1.65
CA ARG A 19 12.19 -3.72 -1.44
C ARG A 19 12.09 -3.07 -0.06
N LEU A 20 10.86 -2.84 0.43
CA LEU A 20 10.65 -2.29 1.75
C LEU A 20 11.15 -3.25 2.84
N LEU A 21 10.89 -4.55 2.72
CA LEU A 21 11.42 -5.55 3.66
C LEU A 21 12.95 -5.64 3.59
N ASP A 22 13.54 -5.56 2.40
CA ASP A 22 15.00 -5.50 2.25
C ASP A 22 15.60 -4.27 2.94
N ASP A 23 14.96 -3.11 2.83
CA ASP A 23 15.40 -1.89 3.51
C ASP A 23 15.23 -1.97 5.04
N ILE A 24 14.18 -2.65 5.51
CA ILE A 24 13.97 -2.95 6.94
C ILE A 24 15.08 -3.87 7.46
N LEU A 25 15.31 -5.00 6.78
CA LEU A 25 16.32 -5.99 7.18
C LEU A 25 17.74 -5.46 7.04
N GLY A 26 17.98 -4.59 6.07
CA GLY A 26 19.23 -3.88 5.87
C GLY A 26 19.45 -2.70 6.81
N ASN A 27 18.55 -2.46 7.79
CA ASN A 27 18.62 -1.33 8.73
C ASN A 27 18.70 0.05 8.06
N ARG A 28 18.17 0.19 6.84
CA ARG A 28 18.20 1.44 6.07
C ARG A 28 17.09 2.40 6.46
N LEU A 29 16.09 1.92 7.19
CA LEU A 29 14.99 2.73 7.72
C LEU A 29 15.20 2.99 9.21
N ILE A 30 15.34 4.25 9.61
CA ILE A 30 15.60 4.67 10.99
C ILE A 30 14.58 4.06 11.98
N GLY A 31 13.30 4.05 11.60
CA GLY A 31 12.22 3.49 12.44
C GLY A 31 12.23 1.95 12.55
N ALA A 32 13.03 1.26 11.73
CA ALA A 32 13.11 -0.19 11.73
C ALA A 32 14.33 -0.74 12.50
N GLN A 33 15.30 0.11 12.82
CA GLN A 33 16.58 -0.29 13.42
C GLN A 33 16.47 -0.81 14.87
N SER A 34 15.36 -0.51 15.56
CA SER A 34 15.16 -0.85 16.98
C SER A 34 14.51 -2.21 17.21
N LEU A 35 14.06 -2.90 16.17
CA LEU A 35 13.28 -4.14 16.28
C LEU A 35 13.98 -5.31 15.57
N PRO A 36 13.88 -6.54 16.12
CA PRO A 36 14.56 -7.71 15.57
C PRO A 36 13.80 -8.30 14.37
N TYR A 37 13.60 -7.51 13.32
CA TYR A 37 12.80 -7.91 12.16
C TYR A 37 13.32 -9.18 11.47
N GLN A 38 14.62 -9.44 11.52
CA GLN A 38 15.20 -10.63 10.91
C GLN A 38 14.64 -11.93 11.51
N ALA A 39 14.60 -12.03 12.83
CA ALA A 39 14.04 -13.20 13.51
C ALA A 39 12.54 -13.37 13.21
N ALA A 40 11.79 -12.26 13.13
CA ALA A 40 10.39 -12.29 12.75
C ALA A 40 10.20 -12.76 11.29
N VAL A 41 11.06 -12.32 10.37
CA VAL A 41 10.98 -12.73 8.97
C VAL A 41 11.25 -14.22 8.79
N GLU A 42 12.26 -14.74 9.49
CA GLU A 42 12.59 -16.17 9.50
C GLU A 42 11.48 -17.02 10.11
N ALA A 43 10.84 -16.56 11.19
CA ALA A 43 9.70 -17.25 11.81
C ALA A 43 8.49 -17.37 10.88
N HIS A 44 8.31 -16.42 9.97
CA HIS A 44 7.28 -16.44 8.93
C HIS A 44 7.77 -17.06 7.61
N GLY A 45 8.93 -17.71 7.61
CA GLY A 45 9.50 -18.48 6.51
C GLY A 45 10.43 -17.68 5.60
N SER A 46 9.95 -16.56 5.03
CA SER A 46 10.78 -15.66 4.22
C SER A 46 10.11 -14.31 3.98
N ALA A 47 10.88 -13.33 3.50
CA ALA A 47 10.32 -12.05 3.04
C ALA A 47 9.26 -12.25 1.94
N ASN A 48 9.46 -13.20 1.01
CA ASN A 48 8.48 -13.54 -0.01
C ASN A 48 7.16 -14.04 0.59
N ALA A 49 7.23 -14.93 1.58
CA ALA A 49 6.04 -15.45 2.25
C ALA A 49 5.25 -14.33 2.96
N ILE A 50 5.94 -13.38 3.57
CA ILE A 50 5.31 -12.21 4.20
C ILE A 50 4.67 -11.31 3.15
N VAL A 51 5.34 -11.04 2.04
CA VAL A 51 4.76 -10.26 0.94
C VAL A 51 3.54 -10.94 0.36
N ASP A 52 3.55 -12.26 0.19
CA ASP A 52 2.39 -13.01 -0.28
C ASP A 52 1.21 -12.93 0.70
N MET A 53 1.47 -13.05 2.01
CA MET A 53 0.45 -12.86 3.05
C MET A 53 -0.12 -11.44 3.02
N LEU A 54 0.72 -10.41 2.90
CA LEU A 54 0.26 -9.03 2.77
C LEU A 54 -0.58 -8.84 1.50
N PHE A 55 -0.15 -9.43 0.39
CA PHE A 55 -0.86 -9.33 -0.89
C PHE A 55 -2.25 -9.95 -0.85
N ALA A 56 -2.41 -11.06 -0.12
CA ALA A 56 -3.69 -11.72 0.06
C ALA A 56 -4.72 -10.85 0.79
N THR A 57 -4.28 -9.82 1.53
CA THR A 57 -5.18 -8.86 2.18
C THR A 57 -5.66 -7.75 1.24
N ILE A 58 -4.96 -7.52 0.13
CA ILE A 58 -5.28 -6.43 -0.81
C ILE A 58 -6.52 -6.82 -1.62
N ARG A 59 -7.49 -5.89 -1.74
CA ARG A 59 -8.68 -6.12 -2.56
C ARG A 59 -8.29 -6.36 -4.03
N PRO A 60 -8.88 -7.37 -4.70
CA PRO A 60 -8.55 -7.70 -6.09
C PRO A 60 -8.63 -6.50 -7.03
N GLU A 61 -9.57 -5.58 -6.82
CA GLU A 61 -9.72 -4.40 -7.69
C GLU A 61 -8.50 -3.46 -7.64
N ILE A 62 -7.74 -3.44 -6.54
CA ILE A 62 -6.48 -2.68 -6.47
C ILE A 62 -5.38 -3.42 -7.23
N ILE A 63 -5.35 -4.75 -7.13
CA ILE A 63 -4.37 -5.59 -7.84
C ILE A 63 -4.54 -5.43 -9.36
N GLU A 64 -5.79 -5.38 -9.83
CA GLU A 64 -6.12 -5.20 -11.23
C GLU A 64 -5.70 -3.84 -11.81
N LEU A 65 -5.41 -2.84 -10.97
CA LEU A 65 -4.90 -1.53 -11.39
C LEU A 65 -3.40 -1.54 -11.69
N ARG A 66 -2.68 -2.62 -11.36
CA ARG A 66 -1.25 -2.74 -11.63
C ARG A 66 -0.94 -2.47 -13.11
N GLY A 67 0.04 -1.59 -13.34
CA GLY A 67 0.48 -1.22 -14.69
C GLY A 67 -0.53 -0.40 -15.49
N LYS A 68 -1.69 -0.05 -14.89
CA LYS A 68 -2.70 0.81 -15.50
C LYS A 68 -2.56 2.23 -14.98
N ILE A 69 -3.04 3.17 -15.80
CA ILE A 69 -3.25 4.55 -15.39
C ILE A 69 -4.42 4.58 -14.39
N VAL A 70 -4.14 5.06 -13.19
CA VAL A 70 -5.11 5.19 -12.11
C VAL A 70 -5.50 6.65 -11.92
N SER A 71 -6.80 6.93 -11.93
CA SER A 71 -7.35 8.23 -11.57
C SER A 71 -7.77 8.25 -10.10
N THR A 72 -7.78 9.44 -9.51
CA THR A 72 -8.26 9.66 -8.13
C THR A 72 -9.70 9.18 -7.95
N ALA A 73 -10.56 9.37 -8.96
CA ALA A 73 -11.95 8.91 -8.93
C ALA A 73 -12.06 7.38 -8.79
N ALA A 74 -11.19 6.62 -9.48
CA ALA A 74 -11.16 5.16 -9.37
C ALA A 74 -10.77 4.72 -7.95
N LEU A 75 -9.80 5.39 -7.33
CA LEU A 75 -9.37 5.11 -5.96
C LEU A 75 -10.44 5.50 -4.92
N THR A 76 -11.13 6.62 -5.11
CA THR A 76 -12.26 7.03 -4.25
C THR A 76 -13.36 5.98 -4.26
N CYS A 77 -13.71 5.44 -5.43
CA CYS A 77 -14.70 4.36 -5.53
C CYS A 77 -14.26 3.09 -4.77
N ILE A 78 -12.99 2.73 -4.84
CA ILE A 78 -12.44 1.58 -4.10
C ILE A 78 -12.46 1.85 -2.59
N ASN A 79 -12.06 3.04 -2.15
CA ASN A 79 -12.09 3.43 -0.73
C ASN A 79 -13.50 3.39 -0.14
N LEU A 80 -14.50 3.90 -0.87
CA LEU A 80 -15.90 3.85 -0.42
C LEU A 80 -16.45 2.43 -0.32
N ARG A 81 -15.89 1.47 -1.07
CA ARG A 81 -16.22 0.05 -0.94
C ARG A 81 -15.48 -0.57 0.25
N GLN A 82 -14.20 -0.24 0.43
CA GLN A 82 -13.41 -0.67 1.59
C GLN A 82 -14.02 -0.22 2.92
N SER A 83 -14.50 1.03 3.02
CA SER A 83 -15.10 1.53 4.26
C SER A 83 -16.38 0.81 4.68
N LYS A 84 -16.98 0.01 3.79
CA LYS A 84 -18.17 -0.81 4.07
C LYS A 84 -17.82 -2.24 4.47
N ASP A 85 -16.56 -2.65 4.32
CA ASP A 85 -16.05 -3.94 4.77
C ASP A 85 -15.57 -3.79 6.22
N SER A 86 -16.05 -4.65 7.13
CA SER A 86 -15.68 -4.59 8.55
C SER A 86 -14.18 -4.75 8.77
N HIS A 87 -13.48 -5.51 7.91
CA HIS A 87 -12.03 -5.68 7.96
C HIS A 87 -11.26 -4.40 7.61
N TRP A 88 -11.93 -3.47 6.92
CA TRP A 88 -11.38 -2.20 6.44
C TRP A 88 -12.18 -0.99 6.93
N SER A 89 -12.96 -1.14 8.00
CA SER A 89 -13.88 -0.11 8.53
C SER A 89 -13.17 1.14 9.09
N SER A 90 -11.84 1.11 9.22
CA SER A 90 -10.98 2.28 9.45
C SER A 90 -9.71 2.16 8.60
N PRO A 91 -9.82 2.33 7.27
CA PRO A 91 -8.69 2.12 6.40
C PRO A 91 -7.75 3.31 6.54
N VAL A 92 -6.61 3.11 7.20
CA VAL A 92 -5.45 4.02 7.15
C VAL A 92 -4.43 3.40 6.21
N GLY A 93 -4.44 3.85 4.95
CA GLY A 93 -3.59 3.30 3.90
C GLY A 93 -3.38 4.28 2.76
N TYR A 94 -2.63 3.84 1.73
CA TYR A 94 -2.27 4.68 0.58
C TYR A 94 -3.48 5.32 -0.08
N ALA A 95 -4.53 4.54 -0.33
CA ALA A 95 -5.75 5.03 -0.96
C ALA A 95 -6.40 6.13 -0.09
N SER A 96 -6.49 5.95 1.23
CA SER A 96 -7.01 6.99 2.14
C SER A 96 -6.17 8.27 2.10
N PHE A 97 -4.85 8.17 2.00
CA PHE A 97 -3.94 9.31 1.94
C PHE A 97 -4.05 10.11 0.62
N VAL A 98 -4.13 9.43 -0.52
CA VAL A 98 -4.23 10.09 -1.83
C VAL A 98 -5.63 10.60 -2.16
N THR A 99 -6.66 10.10 -1.47
CA THR A 99 -8.03 10.63 -1.59
C THR A 99 -8.40 11.58 -0.45
N ASP A 100 -7.52 11.84 0.51
CA ASP A 100 -7.80 12.76 1.64
C ASP A 100 -7.84 14.19 1.12
N ALA A 101 -9.03 14.79 1.09
CA ALA A 101 -9.30 16.16 0.63
C ALA A 101 -8.44 17.26 1.28
N ARG A 102 -7.77 16.99 2.41
CA ARG A 102 -6.86 17.92 3.09
C ARG A 102 -5.44 17.90 2.50
N ASN A 103 -5.11 16.89 1.72
CA ASN A 103 -3.77 16.64 1.22
C ASN A 103 -3.59 17.21 -0.19
N SER A 104 -3.53 18.54 -0.30
CA SER A 104 -3.56 19.30 -1.58
C SER A 104 -2.50 18.94 -2.63
N LYS A 105 -1.49 18.13 -2.28
CA LYS A 105 -0.52 17.56 -3.21
C LYS A 105 -1.07 16.36 -4.01
N TYR A 106 -2.14 15.75 -3.52
CA TYR A 106 -2.77 14.56 -4.08
C TYR A 106 -4.29 14.73 -4.33
N VAL A 107 -4.89 15.76 -3.71
CA VAL A 107 -6.26 16.29 -3.94
C VAL A 107 -6.30 17.22 -5.15
#